data_AF-A0A4R8C333-F1
#
_entry.id   AF-A0A4R8C333-F1
#
_cell.length_a   1.000
_cell.length_b   1.000
_cell.length_c   1.000
_cell.angle_alpha   90.00
_cell.angle_beta   90.00
_cell.angle_gamma   90.00
#
_symmetry.space_group_name_H-M   'P 1'
#
loop_
_entity.id
_entity.type
_entity.pdbx_description
1 polymer ?
#
loop_
_entity_poly.entity_id
_entity_poly.type
_entity_poly.pdbx_seq_one_letter_code
_entity_poly.pdbx_strand_id
1 'polypeptide(L)'
;MGADYIEPDLVTTKDRVLVTRHEPEIGGTTDVANHPEFAGRKKTKLLDGVATTGWFTEDFTLAELKTLRAKERIPAVRQHNSVFDGHYQIPTFQEVIDLSKRLSKELGRPIGIYPETKHPTYFRQQGLPLEPELIKTLNRNGLNRPDAKVFVQSFEVSNLKALDKQLRVPLVQLTSSAGAPYADGVGPSKDQIIPLDAAGKLGKPTSLVADAHKAGLVVHPYTFRVENTFLPADFDSSAVASDSGNLFAEIAAYRKTGIDGLFTDNTDIAVAEEKEAR
;
A
#
# COMPACT_ATOMS: atom_id res chain seq x y z
N MET A 1 11.89 1.45 -14.12
CA MET A 1 11.89 1.63 -12.65
C MET A 1 12.35 0.37 -11.92
N GLY A 2 11.85 -0.82 -12.25
CA GLY A 2 12.49 -2.08 -11.81
C GLY A 2 11.86 -2.78 -10.60
N ALA A 3 10.69 -2.35 -10.13
CA ALA A 3 9.98 -2.99 -9.01
C ALA A 3 9.81 -4.50 -9.20
N ASP A 4 9.94 -5.27 -8.13
CA ASP A 4 9.64 -6.70 -8.11
C ASP A 4 8.15 -6.99 -7.94
N TYR A 5 7.42 -6.10 -7.26
CA TYR A 5 6.00 -6.22 -6.94
C TYR A 5 5.26 -4.91 -7.20
N ILE A 6 3.98 -5.03 -7.57
CA ILE A 6 3.03 -3.91 -7.61
C ILE A 6 2.10 -4.04 -6.40
N GLU A 7 1.98 -2.99 -5.61
CA GLU A 7 1.15 -2.94 -4.39
C GLU A 7 -0.19 -2.24 -4.72
N PRO A 8 -1.32 -2.97 -4.67
CA PRO A 8 -2.63 -2.33 -4.66
C PRO A 8 -3.33 -2.42 -3.30
N ASP A 9 -3.70 -1.28 -2.74
CA ASP A 9 -4.69 -1.18 -1.67
C ASP A 9 -6.09 -1.53 -2.18
N LEU A 10 -6.76 -2.52 -1.58
CA LEU A 10 -8.06 -3.01 -2.04
C LEU A 10 -9.21 -2.55 -1.13
N VAL A 11 -10.18 -1.90 -1.75
CA VAL A 11 -11.53 -1.62 -1.24
C VAL A 11 -12.57 -2.18 -2.22
N THR A 12 -13.85 -2.15 -1.88
CA THR A 12 -14.92 -2.69 -2.74
C THR A 12 -15.94 -1.65 -3.16
N THR A 13 -16.48 -1.85 -4.36
CA THR A 13 -17.67 -1.15 -4.86
C THR A 13 -18.97 -1.75 -4.32
N LYS A 14 -20.10 -1.06 -4.55
CA LYS A 14 -21.46 -1.50 -4.23
C LYS A 14 -21.81 -2.85 -4.86
N ASP A 15 -21.35 -3.07 -6.08
CA ASP A 15 -21.54 -4.28 -6.89
C ASP A 15 -20.41 -5.31 -6.70
N ARG A 16 -19.66 -5.22 -5.58
CA ARG A 16 -18.66 -6.20 -5.11
C ARG A 16 -17.47 -6.38 -6.06
N VAL A 17 -17.03 -5.31 -6.70
CA VAL A 17 -15.77 -5.30 -7.46
C VAL A 17 -14.66 -4.71 -6.59
N LEU A 18 -13.54 -5.42 -6.49
CA LEU A 18 -12.36 -4.90 -5.83
C LEU A 18 -11.68 -3.85 -6.71
N VAL A 19 -11.51 -2.65 -6.16
CA VAL A 19 -10.86 -1.50 -6.79
C VAL A 19 -9.68 -1.03 -5.97
N THR A 20 -8.71 -0.41 -6.64
CA THR A 20 -7.43 -0.07 -6.02
C THR A 20 -7.44 1.36 -5.51
N ARG A 21 -7.59 1.52 -4.18
CA ARG A 21 -7.70 2.79 -3.48
C ARG A 21 -7.21 2.63 -2.05
N HIS A 22 -6.32 3.53 -1.61
CA HIS A 22 -5.80 3.52 -0.24
C HIS A 22 -6.87 3.70 0.83
N GLU A 23 -7.91 4.47 0.55
CA GLU A 23 -9.01 4.70 1.48
C GLU A 23 -10.35 4.45 0.78
N PRO A 24 -11.38 3.99 1.52
CA PRO A 24 -12.75 3.93 1.01
C PRO A 24 -13.28 5.31 0.63
N GLU A 25 -12.88 6.36 1.37
CA GLU A 25 -13.20 7.75 1.05
C GLU A 25 -12.38 8.24 -0.15
N ILE A 26 -13.05 8.80 -1.16
CA ILE A 26 -12.44 9.15 -2.46
C ILE A 26 -12.49 10.64 -2.82
N GLY A 27 -13.02 11.51 -1.96
CA GLY A 27 -13.16 12.95 -2.22
C GLY A 27 -11.82 13.69 -2.32
N GLY A 28 -10.84 13.28 -1.52
CA GLY A 28 -9.49 13.87 -1.53
C GLY A 28 -8.59 13.42 -2.70
N THR A 29 -9.04 12.45 -3.49
CA THR A 29 -8.18 11.62 -4.37
C THR A 29 -8.83 11.31 -5.71
N THR A 30 -10.03 11.85 -5.94
CA THR A 30 -10.72 11.86 -7.23
C THR A 30 -11.36 13.21 -7.48
N ASP A 31 -11.87 13.39 -8.69
CA ASP A 31 -12.70 14.51 -9.10
C ASP A 31 -14.18 14.38 -8.70
N VAL A 32 -14.60 13.40 -7.88
CA VAL A 32 -16.01 13.14 -7.52
C VAL A 32 -16.78 14.38 -7.05
N ALA A 33 -16.12 15.33 -6.38
CA ALA A 33 -16.74 16.57 -5.93
C ALA A 33 -17.17 17.49 -7.09
N ASN A 34 -16.61 17.31 -8.29
CA ASN A 34 -16.92 18.06 -9.51
C ASN A 34 -18.05 17.41 -10.33
N HIS A 35 -18.63 16.30 -9.85
CA HIS A 35 -19.73 15.58 -10.50
C HIS A 35 -21.08 15.87 -9.81
N PRO A 36 -21.93 16.76 -10.34
CA PRO A 36 -23.20 17.14 -9.70
C PRO A 36 -24.15 15.95 -9.48
N GLU A 37 -24.13 14.95 -10.37
CA GLU A 37 -24.90 13.71 -10.26
C GLU A 37 -24.55 12.89 -9.01
N PHE A 38 -23.35 13.11 -8.44
CA PHE A 38 -22.89 12.43 -7.24
C PHE A 38 -22.90 13.31 -5.99
N ALA A 39 -23.30 14.58 -6.07
CA ALA A 39 -23.32 15.50 -4.93
C ALA A 39 -24.12 14.93 -3.74
N GLY A 40 -25.27 14.30 -4.02
CA GLY A 40 -26.13 13.68 -3.01
C GLY A 40 -25.58 12.41 -2.35
N ARG A 41 -24.43 11.88 -2.82
CA ARG A 41 -23.78 10.70 -2.22
C ARG A 41 -22.79 11.05 -1.11
N LYS A 42 -22.49 12.33 -0.91
CA LYS A 42 -21.63 12.76 0.19
C LYS A 42 -22.31 12.47 1.53
N LYS A 43 -21.63 11.76 2.42
CA LYS A 43 -22.17 11.43 3.75
C LYS A 43 -21.09 11.30 4.81
N THR A 44 -21.51 11.23 6.06
CA THR A 44 -20.64 10.91 7.18
C THR A 44 -20.80 9.44 7.54
N LYS A 45 -19.69 8.71 7.65
CA LYS A 45 -19.63 7.31 8.11
C LYS A 45 -18.61 7.16 9.23
N LEU A 46 -18.77 6.14 10.07
CA LEU A 46 -17.75 5.74 11.03
C LEU A 46 -16.81 4.74 10.38
N LEU A 47 -15.65 5.20 9.93
CA LEU A 47 -14.57 4.36 9.40
C LEU A 47 -13.65 4.02 10.57
N ASP A 48 -13.69 2.77 11.02
CA ASP A 48 -12.94 2.28 12.20
C ASP A 48 -13.09 3.16 13.46
N GLY A 49 -14.33 3.61 13.70
CA GLY A 49 -14.67 4.47 14.83
C GLY A 49 -14.40 5.97 14.61
N VAL A 50 -13.80 6.36 13.48
CA VAL A 50 -13.55 7.75 13.14
C VAL A 50 -14.64 8.27 12.20
N ALA A 51 -15.32 9.35 12.62
CA ALA A 51 -16.31 10.03 11.79
C ALA A 51 -15.63 10.67 10.58
N THR A 52 -15.89 10.11 9.40
CA THR A 52 -15.31 10.52 8.13
C THR A 52 -16.42 11.02 7.22
N THR A 53 -16.26 12.20 6.62
CA THR A 53 -17.28 12.79 5.73
C THR A 53 -16.75 12.91 4.31
N GLY A 54 -17.45 12.31 3.35
CA GLY A 54 -16.97 12.25 1.97
C GLY A 54 -17.82 11.36 1.08
N TRP A 55 -17.21 10.88 0.00
CA TRP A 55 -17.80 9.92 -0.93
C TRP A 55 -17.07 8.59 -0.78
N PHE A 56 -17.79 7.48 -0.67
CA PHE A 56 -17.18 6.20 -0.36
C PHE A 56 -17.37 5.19 -1.49
N THR A 57 -16.33 4.41 -1.81
CA THR A 57 -16.33 3.46 -2.93
C THR A 57 -17.53 2.51 -2.95
N GLU A 58 -17.97 2.04 -1.80
CA GLU A 58 -19.07 1.10 -1.63
C GLU A 58 -20.46 1.71 -1.88
N ASP A 59 -20.54 3.01 -2.12
CA ASP A 59 -21.77 3.70 -2.53
C ASP A 59 -21.91 3.85 -4.04
N PHE A 60 -20.92 3.37 -4.79
CA PHE A 60 -20.87 3.45 -6.24
C PHE A 60 -20.77 2.05 -6.83
N THR A 61 -21.42 1.85 -7.98
CA THR A 61 -21.11 0.71 -8.85
C THR A 61 -19.75 0.90 -9.50
N LEU A 62 -19.14 -0.17 -10.02
CA LEU A 62 -17.90 -0.04 -10.79
C LEU A 62 -18.10 0.90 -11.99
N ALA A 63 -19.22 0.78 -12.70
CA ALA A 63 -19.51 1.60 -13.87
C ALA A 63 -19.50 3.11 -13.53
N GLU A 64 -20.05 3.49 -12.38
CA GLU A 64 -20.02 4.86 -11.88
C GLU A 64 -18.61 5.28 -11.45
N LEU A 65 -17.87 4.45 -10.71
CA LEU A 65 -16.49 4.79 -10.33
C LEU A 65 -15.56 4.96 -11.54
N LYS A 66 -15.82 4.23 -12.63
CA LYS A 66 -15.06 4.37 -13.87
C LYS A 66 -15.36 5.68 -14.61
N THR A 67 -16.38 6.45 -14.25
CA THR A 67 -16.56 7.79 -14.82
C THR A 67 -15.62 8.82 -14.20
N LEU A 68 -15.18 8.60 -12.96
CA LEU A 68 -14.31 9.49 -12.19
C LEU A 68 -12.85 9.45 -12.67
N ARG A 69 -12.08 10.47 -12.29
CA ARG A 69 -10.63 10.55 -12.50
C ARG A 69 -9.89 10.75 -11.19
N ALA A 70 -8.75 10.06 -11.08
CA ALA A 70 -7.83 10.19 -9.96
C ALA A 70 -7.16 11.57 -9.94
N LYS A 71 -6.81 12.02 -8.74
CA LYS A 71 -5.98 13.22 -8.52
C LYS A 71 -5.03 13.01 -7.34
N GLU A 72 -3.95 13.76 -7.30
CA GLU A 72 -2.99 13.82 -6.20
C GLU A 72 -3.66 14.40 -4.93
N ARG A 73 -3.44 13.74 -3.79
CA ARG A 73 -4.05 14.09 -2.50
C ARG A 73 -3.26 15.14 -1.72
N ILE A 74 -1.96 15.27 -1.99
CA ILE A 74 -1.06 16.22 -1.32
C ILE A 74 -0.29 17.08 -2.33
N PRO A 75 -0.98 17.85 -3.21
CA PRO A 75 -0.36 18.56 -4.33
C PRO A 75 0.68 19.60 -3.89
N ALA A 76 0.59 20.13 -2.66
CA ALA A 76 1.60 21.04 -2.12
C ALA A 76 2.97 20.38 -1.92
N VAL A 77 2.99 19.08 -1.59
CA VAL A 77 4.21 18.28 -1.41
C VAL A 77 4.60 17.58 -2.71
N ARG A 78 3.61 17.07 -3.45
CA ARG A 78 3.77 16.25 -4.68
C ARG A 78 3.37 17.00 -5.94
N GLN A 79 3.96 18.17 -6.14
CA GLN A 79 3.61 19.04 -7.26
C GLN A 79 3.77 18.32 -8.62
N HIS A 80 4.83 17.53 -8.77
CA HIS A 80 5.08 16.75 -9.98
C HIS A 80 3.99 15.72 -10.30
N ASN A 81 3.24 15.22 -9.30
CA ASN A 81 2.18 14.25 -9.53
C ASN A 81 0.90 14.90 -10.06
N SER A 82 0.68 16.19 -9.78
CA SER A 82 -0.52 16.92 -10.22
C SER A 82 -0.65 17.00 -11.74
N VAL A 83 0.44 16.79 -12.48
CA VAL A 83 0.41 16.68 -13.95
C VAL A 83 -0.42 15.50 -14.45
N PHE A 84 -0.74 14.53 -13.58
CA PHE A 84 -1.55 13.35 -13.89
C PHE A 84 -3.01 13.48 -13.41
N ASP A 85 -3.36 14.58 -12.75
CA ASP A 85 -4.74 14.81 -12.31
C ASP A 85 -5.70 14.79 -13.51
N GLY A 86 -6.82 14.08 -13.38
CA GLY A 86 -7.83 14.00 -14.45
C GLY A 86 -7.51 13.00 -15.57
N HIS A 87 -6.33 12.38 -15.59
CA HIS A 87 -5.93 11.51 -16.69
C HIS A 87 -6.38 10.06 -16.54
N TYR A 88 -6.37 9.53 -15.32
CA TYR A 88 -6.54 8.09 -15.08
C TYR A 88 -7.81 7.77 -14.29
N GLN A 89 -8.44 6.66 -14.65
CA GLN A 89 -9.55 6.06 -13.90
C GLN A 89 -9.02 5.29 -12.68
N ILE A 90 -9.93 4.96 -11.76
CA ILE A 90 -9.64 4.03 -10.66
C ILE A 90 -9.46 2.61 -11.24
N PRO A 91 -8.33 1.93 -11.02
CA PRO A 91 -8.15 0.54 -11.44
C PRO A 91 -8.98 -0.44 -10.59
N THR A 92 -9.36 -1.55 -11.20
CA THR A 92 -9.81 -2.76 -10.52
C THR A 92 -8.61 -3.62 -10.16
N PHE A 93 -8.79 -4.53 -9.21
CA PHE A 93 -7.75 -5.50 -8.89
C PHE A 93 -7.40 -6.40 -10.08
N GLN A 94 -8.39 -6.77 -10.91
CA GLN A 94 -8.14 -7.53 -12.13
C GLN A 94 -7.24 -6.77 -13.12
N GLU A 95 -7.48 -5.47 -13.31
CA GLU A 95 -6.64 -4.65 -14.21
C GLU A 95 -5.19 -4.55 -13.71
N VAL A 96 -4.96 -4.54 -12.39
CA VAL A 96 -3.59 -4.61 -11.83
C VAL A 96 -2.94 -5.97 -12.08
N ILE A 97 -3.68 -7.08 -11.94
CA ILE A 97 -3.18 -8.41 -12.30
C ILE A 97 -2.82 -8.47 -13.78
N ASP A 98 -3.67 -7.93 -14.65
CA ASP A 98 -3.44 -7.93 -16.09
C ASP A 98 -2.23 -7.06 -16.47
N LEU A 99 -2.07 -5.91 -15.81
CA LEU A 99 -0.88 -5.06 -15.94
C LEU A 99 0.39 -5.83 -15.54
N SER A 100 0.38 -6.48 -14.39
CA SER A 100 1.51 -7.27 -13.89
C SER A 100 1.90 -8.40 -14.86
N LYS A 101 0.92 -9.16 -15.36
CA LYS A 101 1.13 -10.22 -16.36
C LYS A 101 1.71 -9.67 -17.66
N ARG A 102 1.15 -8.57 -18.16
CA ARG A 102 1.59 -7.93 -19.41
C ARG A 102 3.03 -7.42 -19.29
N LEU A 103 3.33 -6.65 -18.23
CA LEU A 103 4.68 -6.15 -17.98
C LEU A 103 5.69 -7.29 -17.76
N SER A 104 5.27 -8.38 -17.11
CA SER A 104 6.14 -9.55 -16.93
C SER A 104 6.57 -10.15 -18.27
N LYS A 105 5.64 -10.24 -19.23
CA LYS A 105 5.92 -10.71 -20.58
C LYS A 105 6.78 -9.73 -21.37
N GLU A 106 6.43 -8.44 -21.34
CA GLU A 106 7.15 -7.39 -22.08
C GLU A 106 8.61 -7.24 -21.61
N LEU A 107 8.85 -7.36 -20.30
CA LEU A 107 10.16 -7.17 -19.68
C LEU A 107 10.95 -8.48 -19.50
N GLY A 108 10.37 -9.63 -19.85
CA GLY A 108 11.04 -10.93 -19.74
C GLY A 108 11.39 -11.36 -18.31
N ARG A 109 10.69 -10.82 -17.29
CA ARG A 109 10.90 -11.16 -15.88
C ARG A 109 9.58 -11.19 -15.12
N PRO A 110 9.41 -12.05 -14.10
CA PRO A 110 8.17 -12.08 -13.34
C PRO A 110 8.05 -10.88 -12.39
N ILE A 111 6.96 -10.12 -12.54
CA ILE A 111 6.53 -9.05 -11.63
C ILE A 111 5.39 -9.60 -10.79
N GLY A 112 5.49 -9.46 -9.47
CA GLY A 112 4.47 -9.92 -8.53
C GLY A 112 3.39 -8.86 -8.26
N ILE A 113 2.44 -9.25 -7.42
CA ILE A 113 1.45 -8.32 -6.82
C ILE A 113 1.49 -8.46 -5.30
N TYR A 114 1.19 -7.37 -4.60
CA TYR A 114 1.24 -7.31 -3.14
C TYR A 114 -0.03 -6.64 -2.59
N PRO A 115 -1.23 -7.21 -2.83
CA PRO A 115 -2.49 -6.57 -2.42
C PRO A 115 -2.64 -6.40 -0.90
N GLU A 116 -3.07 -5.22 -0.47
CA GLU A 116 -3.55 -4.94 0.89
C GLU A 116 -5.08 -5.01 0.94
N THR A 117 -5.69 -5.64 1.95
CA THR A 117 -7.12 -5.45 2.23
C THR A 117 -7.32 -4.27 3.18
N LYS A 118 -8.00 -3.21 2.74
CA LYS A 118 -8.27 -2.02 3.57
C LYS A 118 -9.56 -2.14 4.35
N HIS A 119 -9.51 -1.87 5.64
CA HIS A 119 -10.67 -1.85 6.55
C HIS A 119 -11.64 -3.05 6.40
N PRO A 120 -11.16 -4.31 6.34
CA PRO A 120 -12.04 -5.47 6.15
C PRO A 120 -13.16 -5.57 7.20
N THR A 121 -12.97 -5.14 8.45
CA THR A 121 -14.06 -5.12 9.45
C THR A 121 -15.16 -4.13 9.09
N TYR A 122 -14.80 -2.91 8.68
CA TYR A 122 -15.74 -1.88 8.23
C TYR A 122 -16.61 -2.36 7.05
N PHE A 123 -15.99 -2.99 6.04
CA PHE A 123 -16.72 -3.51 4.90
C PHE A 123 -17.59 -4.72 5.24
N ARG A 124 -17.13 -5.60 6.14
CA ARG A 124 -17.92 -6.74 6.62
C ARG A 124 -19.18 -6.30 7.36
N GLN A 125 -19.10 -5.27 8.19
CA GLN A 125 -20.26 -4.70 8.89
C GLN A 125 -21.35 -4.18 7.95
N GLN A 126 -20.97 -3.82 6.71
CA GLN A 126 -21.88 -3.37 5.66
C GLN A 126 -22.36 -4.50 4.73
N GLY A 127 -21.99 -5.76 5.00
CA GLY A 127 -22.34 -6.90 4.14
C GLY A 127 -21.56 -6.96 2.82
N LEU A 128 -20.38 -6.33 2.78
CA LEU A 128 -19.50 -6.25 1.61
C LEU A 128 -18.07 -6.76 1.94
N PRO A 129 -17.90 -7.97 2.51
CA PRO A 129 -16.56 -8.47 2.86
C PRO A 129 -15.64 -8.53 1.63
N LEU A 130 -14.37 -8.17 1.81
CA LEU A 130 -13.37 -8.11 0.72
C LEU A 130 -12.82 -9.50 0.37
N GLU A 131 -12.70 -10.38 1.38
CA GLU A 131 -11.99 -11.65 1.31
C GLU A 131 -12.54 -12.59 0.22
N PRO A 132 -13.86 -12.79 0.06
CA PRO A 132 -14.37 -13.73 -0.94
C PRO A 132 -13.99 -13.33 -2.37
N GLU A 133 -14.07 -12.04 -2.70
CA GLU A 133 -13.74 -11.55 -4.04
C GLU A 133 -12.23 -11.53 -4.28
N LEU A 134 -11.41 -11.30 -3.23
CA LEU A 134 -9.96 -11.41 -3.32
C LEU A 134 -9.55 -12.85 -3.65
N ILE A 135 -10.02 -13.81 -2.86
CA ILE A 135 -9.74 -15.24 -3.05
C ILE A 135 -10.20 -15.71 -4.43
N LYS A 136 -11.44 -15.37 -4.82
CA LYS A 136 -11.99 -15.71 -6.13
C LYS A 136 -11.17 -15.12 -7.27
N THR A 137 -10.72 -13.87 -7.15
CA THR A 137 -9.91 -13.21 -8.18
C THR A 137 -8.52 -13.86 -8.29
N LEU A 138 -7.86 -14.17 -7.15
CA LEU A 138 -6.58 -14.88 -7.16
C LEU A 138 -6.72 -16.29 -7.76
N ASN A 139 -7.75 -17.06 -7.36
CA ASN A 139 -8.03 -18.40 -7.89
C ASN A 139 -8.25 -18.38 -9.40
N ARG A 140 -9.13 -17.48 -9.90
CA ARG A 140 -9.43 -17.36 -11.33
C ARG A 140 -8.18 -17.03 -12.15
N ASN A 141 -7.23 -16.31 -11.57
CA ASN A 141 -5.97 -15.95 -12.22
C ASN A 141 -4.85 -16.98 -12.01
N GLY A 142 -5.12 -18.09 -11.31
CA GLY A 142 -4.16 -19.12 -10.96
C GLY A 142 -3.11 -18.67 -9.93
N LEU A 143 -3.32 -17.55 -9.25
CA LEU A 143 -2.33 -16.93 -8.36
C LEU A 143 -2.42 -17.40 -6.91
N ASN A 144 -3.40 -18.21 -6.55
CA ASN A 144 -3.53 -18.77 -5.20
C ASN A 144 -2.79 -20.12 -5.06
N ARG A 145 -1.45 -20.06 -5.08
CA ARG A 145 -0.59 -21.24 -5.00
C ARG A 145 0.78 -20.89 -4.37
N PRO A 146 1.49 -21.86 -3.75
CA PRO A 146 2.69 -21.59 -2.95
C PRO A 146 3.84 -20.86 -3.67
N ASP A 147 3.94 -21.01 -4.99
CA ASP A 147 5.00 -20.46 -5.83
C ASP A 147 4.60 -19.16 -6.57
N ALA A 148 3.37 -18.67 -6.38
CA ALA A 148 2.97 -17.43 -7.01
C ALA A 148 3.73 -16.25 -6.38
N LYS A 149 4.22 -15.30 -7.20
CA LYS A 149 4.75 -14.01 -6.72
C LYS A 149 3.61 -13.12 -6.22
N VAL A 150 3.00 -13.52 -5.12
CA VAL A 150 1.92 -12.83 -4.44
C VAL A 150 2.21 -12.84 -2.96
N PHE A 151 2.11 -11.67 -2.33
CA PHE A 151 1.90 -11.54 -0.91
C PHE A 151 0.53 -10.91 -0.69
N VAL A 152 -0.14 -11.25 0.41
CA VAL A 152 -1.38 -10.55 0.81
C VAL A 152 -1.16 -9.92 2.16
N GLN A 153 -1.46 -8.63 2.29
CA GLN A 153 -1.25 -7.89 3.53
C GLN A 153 -2.51 -7.27 4.11
N SER A 154 -2.47 -7.03 5.41
CA SER A 154 -3.56 -6.38 6.14
C SER A 154 -3.06 -5.88 7.50
N PHE A 155 -3.62 -4.78 7.99
CA PHE A 155 -3.48 -4.37 9.39
C PHE A 155 -4.35 -5.23 10.32
N GLU A 156 -5.40 -5.86 9.82
CA GLU A 156 -6.38 -6.55 10.65
C GLU A 156 -6.06 -8.05 10.83
N VAL A 157 -5.60 -8.43 12.02
CA VAL A 157 -5.26 -9.83 12.38
C VAL A 157 -6.43 -10.80 12.11
N SER A 158 -7.67 -10.38 12.40
CA SER A 158 -8.85 -11.23 12.21
C SER A 158 -9.12 -11.56 10.73
N ASN A 159 -8.81 -10.62 9.84
CA ASN A 159 -8.88 -10.79 8.40
C ASN A 159 -7.78 -11.75 7.91
N LEU A 160 -6.53 -11.58 8.36
CA LEU A 160 -5.45 -12.51 8.02
C LEU A 160 -5.77 -13.95 8.46
N LYS A 161 -6.30 -14.13 9.67
CA LYS A 161 -6.81 -15.43 10.16
C LYS A 161 -7.88 -16.07 9.27
N ALA A 162 -8.73 -15.25 8.64
CA ALA A 162 -9.77 -15.74 7.74
C ALA A 162 -9.19 -16.12 6.37
N LEU A 163 -8.22 -15.34 5.87
CA LEU A 163 -7.53 -15.56 4.61
C LEU A 163 -6.60 -16.77 4.65
N ASP A 164 -5.88 -16.97 5.76
CA ASP A 164 -4.92 -18.07 6.00
C ASP A 164 -5.53 -19.47 5.75
N LYS A 165 -6.84 -19.61 5.99
CA LYS A 165 -7.57 -20.87 5.77
C LYS A 165 -7.81 -21.21 4.30
N GLN A 166 -7.63 -20.25 3.40
CA GLN A 166 -8.07 -20.34 2.00
C GLN A 166 -7.00 -19.92 0.99
N LEU A 167 -6.09 -19.04 1.40
CA LEU A 167 -4.96 -18.62 0.61
C LEU A 167 -3.78 -19.57 0.80
N ARG A 168 -3.03 -19.77 -0.27
CA ARG A 168 -1.81 -20.59 -0.35
C ARG A 168 -0.61 -19.72 -0.72
N VAL A 169 -0.68 -18.44 -0.38
CA VAL A 169 0.36 -17.43 -0.63
C VAL A 169 0.71 -16.79 0.72
N PRO A 170 1.95 -16.31 0.91
CA PRO A 170 2.35 -15.73 2.19
C PRO A 170 1.48 -14.53 2.59
N LEU A 171 1.12 -14.49 3.87
CA LEU A 171 0.38 -13.39 4.48
C LEU A 171 1.34 -12.47 5.24
N VAL A 172 1.11 -11.16 5.18
CA VAL A 172 1.93 -10.17 5.88
C VAL A 172 1.06 -9.31 6.81
N GLN A 173 1.45 -9.28 8.09
CA GLN A 173 0.82 -8.43 9.10
C GLN A 173 1.46 -7.04 9.05
N LEU A 174 0.65 -6.04 8.72
CA LEU A 174 1.09 -4.64 8.80
C LEU A 174 1.01 -4.15 10.24
N THR A 175 2.01 -3.39 10.68
CA THR A 175 2.06 -2.84 12.04
C THR A 175 2.45 -1.37 12.01
N SER A 176 1.75 -0.56 12.79
CA SER A 176 2.05 0.85 13.05
C SER A 176 2.35 1.13 14.54
N SER A 177 2.37 0.07 15.36
CA SER A 177 2.69 0.10 16.79
C SER A 177 3.26 -1.27 17.22
N ALA A 178 3.95 -1.31 18.36
CA ALA A 178 4.63 -2.53 18.83
C ALA A 178 3.64 -3.62 19.25
N GLY A 179 3.91 -4.88 18.88
CA GLY A 179 3.10 -6.05 19.22
C GLY A 179 3.58 -7.31 18.52
N ALA A 180 3.10 -8.49 18.94
CA ALA A 180 3.44 -9.77 18.30
C ALA A 180 2.56 -10.02 17.05
N PRO A 181 3.15 -10.26 15.86
CA PRO A 181 2.39 -10.49 14.62
C PRO A 181 1.77 -11.90 14.56
N TYR A 182 0.76 -12.08 13.69
CA TYR A 182 0.08 -13.37 13.44
C TYR A 182 0.46 -14.01 12.08
N ALA A 183 1.27 -13.37 11.24
CA ALA A 183 1.41 -13.70 9.82
C ALA A 183 2.79 -14.27 9.43
N ASP A 184 2.99 -14.65 8.16
CA ASP A 184 4.24 -15.19 7.57
C ASP A 184 5.31 -14.11 7.31
N GLY A 185 4.93 -12.83 7.43
CA GLY A 185 5.83 -11.68 7.37
C GLY A 185 5.28 -10.50 8.15
N VAL A 186 6.12 -9.50 8.38
CA VAL A 186 5.73 -8.22 8.96
C VAL A 186 6.05 -7.07 8.02
N GLY A 187 5.10 -6.16 7.86
CA GLY A 187 5.33 -4.86 7.23
C GLY A 187 5.22 -3.77 8.29
N PRO A 188 6.30 -3.45 9.02
CA PRO A 188 6.26 -2.43 10.06
C PRO A 188 6.43 -1.03 9.48
N SER A 189 5.96 -0.01 10.21
CA SER A 189 6.40 1.35 9.95
C SER A 189 7.90 1.51 10.22
N LYS A 190 8.58 2.36 9.43
CA LYS A 190 10.03 2.61 9.50
C LYS A 190 10.55 2.86 10.93
N ASP A 191 9.79 3.58 11.74
CA ASP A 191 10.16 3.98 13.11
C ASP A 191 10.20 2.81 14.11
N GLN A 192 9.54 1.67 13.80
CA GLN A 192 9.64 0.48 14.64
C GLN A 192 10.98 -0.26 14.46
N ILE A 193 11.63 -0.08 13.31
CA ILE A 193 12.95 -0.67 13.02
C ILE A 193 14.05 0.29 13.50
N ILE A 194 13.99 1.55 13.09
CA ILE A 194 14.92 2.59 13.54
C ILE A 194 14.08 3.78 14.03
N PRO A 195 13.91 3.97 15.35
CA PRO A 195 13.14 5.10 15.88
C PRO A 195 13.87 6.41 15.64
N LEU A 196 13.13 7.51 15.56
CA LEU A 196 13.71 8.85 15.53
C LEU A 196 14.06 9.32 16.93
N ASP A 197 15.16 10.06 17.06
CA ASP A 197 15.53 10.77 18.27
C ASP A 197 14.76 12.11 18.41
N ALA A 198 15.02 12.85 19.49
CA ALA A 198 14.36 14.13 19.75
C ALA A 198 14.68 15.22 18.72
N ALA A 199 15.73 15.05 17.92
CA ALA A 199 16.11 15.94 16.83
C ALA A 199 15.54 15.48 15.47
N GLY A 200 14.73 14.42 15.44
CA GLY A 200 14.17 13.87 14.21
C GLY A 200 15.16 13.04 13.39
N LYS A 201 16.30 12.67 13.98
CA LYS A 201 17.35 11.87 13.33
C LYS A 201 17.16 10.38 13.59
N LEU A 202 17.69 9.53 12.73
CA LEU A 202 17.71 8.09 12.95
C LEU A 202 18.48 7.75 14.23
N GLY A 203 17.79 7.10 15.15
CA GLY A 203 18.35 6.55 16.39
C GLY A 203 19.01 5.19 16.18
N LYS A 204 19.09 4.42 17.26
CA LYS A 204 19.65 3.06 17.23
C LYS A 204 18.60 2.06 16.73
N PRO A 205 18.94 1.15 15.78
CA PRO A 205 18.04 0.08 15.37
C PRO A 205 17.55 -0.76 16.55
N THR A 206 16.28 -1.17 16.51
CA THR A 206 15.66 -2.08 17.47
C THR A 206 16.05 -3.54 17.18
N SER A 207 15.62 -4.48 18.02
CA SER A 207 15.76 -5.91 17.75
C SER A 207 14.72 -6.47 16.78
N LEU A 208 13.77 -5.66 16.30
CA LEU A 208 12.59 -6.13 15.56
C LEU A 208 12.95 -7.04 14.38
N VAL A 209 13.90 -6.62 13.54
CA VAL A 209 14.29 -7.41 12.36
C VAL A 209 14.85 -8.77 12.76
N ALA A 210 15.78 -8.78 13.73
CA ALA A 210 16.38 -10.01 14.23
C ALA A 210 15.35 -10.93 14.91
N ASP A 211 14.42 -10.38 15.68
CA ASP A 211 13.36 -11.14 16.35
C ASP A 211 12.36 -11.72 15.33
N ALA A 212 12.00 -10.97 14.30
CA ALA A 212 11.15 -11.42 13.20
C ALA A 212 11.80 -12.56 12.42
N HIS A 213 13.08 -12.41 12.05
CA HIS A 213 13.84 -13.47 11.38
C HIS A 213 13.98 -14.72 12.23
N LYS A 214 14.20 -14.58 13.55
CA LYS A 214 14.23 -15.72 14.48
C LYS A 214 12.89 -16.46 14.54
N ALA A 215 11.78 -15.75 14.30
CA ALA A 215 10.44 -16.32 14.17
C ALA A 215 10.13 -16.83 12.74
N GLY A 216 11.08 -16.74 11.79
CA GLY A 216 10.90 -17.18 10.41
C GLY A 216 10.13 -16.20 9.52
N LEU A 217 9.97 -14.95 9.95
CA LEU A 217 9.19 -13.92 9.27
C LEU A 217 10.08 -13.04 8.40
N VAL A 218 9.65 -12.76 7.17
CA VAL A 218 10.25 -11.70 6.34
C VAL A 218 9.81 -10.31 6.81
N VAL A 219 10.66 -9.30 6.62
CA VAL A 219 10.45 -7.92 7.08
C VAL A 219 10.50 -6.94 5.92
N HIS A 220 9.35 -6.33 5.61
CA HIS A 220 9.17 -5.38 4.50
C HIS A 220 8.62 -4.02 5.00
N PRO A 221 9.45 -3.12 5.55
CA PRO A 221 8.96 -1.85 6.08
C PRO A 221 8.36 -0.92 5.02
N TYR A 222 7.45 -0.07 5.47
CA TYR A 222 6.83 0.99 4.70
C TYR A 222 6.96 2.36 5.39
N THR A 223 6.94 3.51 4.69
CA THR A 223 7.12 3.70 3.23
C THR A 223 8.26 4.68 3.03
N PHE A 224 9.18 4.35 2.13
CA PHE A 224 10.33 5.17 1.76
C PHE A 224 9.93 6.21 0.70
N ARG A 225 10.13 7.48 1.00
CA ARG A 225 9.65 8.64 0.22
C ARG A 225 10.73 9.71 0.18
N VAL A 226 10.94 10.31 -0.99
CA VAL A 226 12.07 11.23 -1.22
C VAL A 226 11.83 12.63 -0.67
N GLU A 227 10.58 13.03 -0.46
CA GLU A 227 10.25 14.38 0.01
C GLU A 227 10.69 14.58 1.47
N ASN A 228 11.38 15.68 1.78
CA ASN A 228 11.95 15.98 3.10
C ASN A 228 10.95 15.78 4.25
N THR A 229 9.67 16.11 4.06
CA THR A 229 8.64 15.90 5.08
C THR A 229 8.45 14.45 5.55
N PHE A 230 8.97 13.46 4.81
CA PHE A 230 8.89 12.03 5.13
C PHE A 230 10.25 11.41 5.51
N LEU A 231 11.32 12.20 5.43
CA LEU A 231 12.67 11.77 5.72
C LEU A 231 13.05 12.08 7.18
N PRO A 232 13.91 11.26 7.78
CA PRO A 232 14.68 11.64 8.96
C PRO A 232 15.54 12.87 8.66
N ALA A 233 15.75 13.71 9.67
CA ALA A 233 16.51 14.96 9.57
C ALA A 233 17.98 14.77 9.12
N ASP A 234 18.54 13.56 9.21
CA ASP A 234 19.86 13.22 8.67
C ASP A 234 19.93 13.30 7.14
N PHE A 235 18.78 13.15 6.48
CA PHE A 235 18.67 13.02 5.03
C PHE A 235 17.92 14.18 4.38
N ASP A 236 17.46 15.16 5.17
CA ASP A 236 16.87 16.38 4.64
C ASP A 236 17.89 17.16 3.82
N SER A 237 17.46 17.64 2.65
CA SER A 237 18.28 18.52 1.82
C SER A 237 18.09 20.00 2.16
N SER A 238 16.94 20.36 2.73
CA SER A 238 16.54 21.73 3.03
C SER A 238 15.39 21.77 4.05
N ALA A 239 14.99 22.96 4.49
CA ALA A 239 13.80 23.15 5.33
C ALA A 239 12.47 23.11 4.53
N VAL A 240 12.52 22.98 3.20
CA VAL A 240 11.33 22.94 2.36
C VAL A 240 10.81 21.50 2.31
N ALA A 241 9.59 21.31 2.82
CA ALA A 241 8.95 19.99 2.98
C ALA A 241 8.84 19.17 1.68
N SER A 242 8.69 19.83 0.53
CA SER A 242 8.54 19.21 -0.79
C SER A 242 9.85 18.92 -1.52
N ASP A 243 10.98 19.45 -1.02
CA ASP A 243 12.26 19.21 -1.66
C ASP A 243 12.66 17.74 -1.53
N SER A 244 13.39 17.24 -2.52
CA SER A 244 13.91 15.88 -2.50
C SER A 244 15.16 15.81 -1.62
N GLY A 245 15.14 14.96 -0.59
CA GLY A 245 16.29 14.67 0.26
C GLY A 245 17.05 13.43 -0.18
N ASN A 246 17.91 12.92 0.70
CA ASN A 246 18.79 11.78 0.43
C ASN A 246 18.12 10.44 0.78
N LEU A 247 17.07 10.08 0.03
CA LEU A 247 16.37 8.81 0.19
C LEU A 247 17.29 7.59 0.00
N PHE A 248 18.27 7.71 -0.89
CA PHE A 248 19.25 6.65 -1.14
C PHE A 248 19.98 6.25 0.15
N ALA A 249 20.48 7.24 0.90
CA ALA A 249 21.16 6.99 2.16
C ALA A 249 20.21 6.47 3.26
N GLU A 250 18.95 6.90 3.27
CA GLU A 250 17.95 6.32 4.17
C GLU A 250 17.75 4.82 3.87
N ILE A 251 17.51 4.46 2.62
CA ILE A 251 17.32 3.05 2.20
C ILE A 251 18.54 2.22 2.60
N ALA A 252 19.76 2.72 2.33
CA ALA A 252 20.99 2.04 2.71
C ALA A 252 21.11 1.82 4.23
N ALA A 253 20.67 2.79 5.05
CA ALA A 253 20.66 2.64 6.51
C ALA A 253 19.71 1.53 6.96
N TYR A 254 18.52 1.44 6.38
CA TYR A 254 17.56 0.40 6.70
C TYR A 254 17.98 -0.98 6.20
N ARG A 255 18.56 -1.10 5.00
CA ARG A 255 19.09 -2.38 4.49
C ARG A 255 20.17 -2.97 5.39
N LYS A 256 21.01 -2.14 6.03
CA LYS A 256 22.01 -2.60 7.02
C LYS A 256 21.40 -3.29 8.24
N THR A 257 20.11 -3.07 8.52
CA THR A 257 19.41 -3.77 9.61
C THR A 257 19.02 -5.19 9.25
N GLY A 258 19.11 -5.56 7.96
CA GLY A 258 18.77 -6.89 7.46
C GLY A 258 17.36 -7.03 6.88
N ILE A 259 16.62 -5.95 6.63
CA ILE A 259 15.29 -6.05 6.00
C ILE A 259 15.34 -6.81 4.66
N ASP A 260 14.29 -7.58 4.37
CA ASP A 260 14.22 -8.46 3.21
C ASP A 260 13.75 -7.75 1.93
N GLY A 261 13.09 -6.61 2.10
CA GLY A 261 12.46 -5.80 1.05
C GLY A 261 11.90 -4.51 1.65
N LEU A 262 11.30 -3.65 0.85
CA LEU A 262 10.72 -2.39 1.31
C LEU A 262 9.60 -1.90 0.38
N PHE A 263 8.71 -1.06 0.90
CA PHE A 263 7.75 -0.30 0.12
C PHE A 263 8.28 1.13 -0.10
N THR A 264 8.27 1.60 -1.36
CA THR A 264 8.71 2.96 -1.70
C THR A 264 7.84 3.59 -2.76
N ASP A 265 7.65 4.90 -2.66
CA ASP A 265 7.02 5.71 -3.70
C ASP A 265 8.03 6.13 -4.79
N ASN A 266 9.33 5.84 -4.61
CA ASN A 266 10.44 6.19 -5.49
C ASN A 266 11.25 4.94 -5.89
N THR A 267 10.60 4.02 -6.62
CA THR A 267 11.14 2.69 -6.97
C THR A 267 12.51 2.74 -7.65
N ASP A 268 12.73 3.70 -8.53
CA ASP A 268 13.99 3.87 -9.26
C ASP A 268 15.18 4.12 -8.32
N ILE A 269 14.99 4.90 -7.25
CA ILE A 269 16.01 5.14 -6.22
C ILE A 269 16.33 3.85 -5.46
N ALA A 270 15.31 3.10 -5.02
CA ALA A 270 15.52 1.85 -4.29
C ALA A 270 16.24 0.78 -5.14
N VAL A 271 15.93 0.72 -6.44
CA VAL A 271 16.60 -0.20 -7.38
C VAL A 271 18.02 0.25 -7.69
N ALA A 272 18.29 1.55 -7.75
CA ALA A 272 19.65 2.06 -7.92
C ALA A 272 20.51 1.73 -6.69
N GLU A 273 19.98 1.93 -5.48
CA GLU A 273 20.67 1.60 -4.23
C GLU A 273 20.99 0.11 -4.13
N GLU A 274 20.05 -0.76 -4.47
CA GLU A 274 20.29 -2.21 -4.44
C GLU A 274 21.42 -2.64 -5.40
N LYS A 275 21.56 -1.96 -6.54
CA LYS A 275 22.62 -2.25 -7.50
C LYS A 275 23.99 -1.81 -7.01
N GLU A 276 24.06 -0.70 -6.29
CA GLU A 276 25.33 -0.18 -5.75
C GLU A 276 25.79 -0.97 -4.51
N ALA A 277 24.85 -1.53 -3.74
CA ALA A 277 25.15 -2.36 -2.58
C ALA A 277 25.68 -3.77 -2.93
N ARG A 278 25.65 -4.19 -4.21
CA ARG A 278 26.10 -5.51 -4.69
C ARG A 278 27.49 -5.44 -5.34
#